data_AF-A0A925H5R5-F1
#
_entry.id   AF-A0A925H5R5-F1
#
_cell.length_a   1.000
_cell.length_b   1.000
_cell.length_c   1.000
_cell.angle_alpha   90.00
_cell.angle_beta   90.00
_cell.angle_gamma   90.00
#
_symmetry.space_group_name_H-M   'P 1'
#
loop_
_entity.id
_entity.type
_entity.pdbx_description
1 polymer ?
#
loop_
_entity_poly.entity_id
_entity_poly.type
_entity_poly.pdbx_seq_one_letter_code
_entity_poly.pdbx_strand_id
1 'polypeptide(L)'
;MPYGPVEDIPGIETSRVNIKKLDPFLYSAIESTRFALRHRYNFKKRTDQESELITILRIQLSLYSITHRSIRILLRRAYRDNDKTLIGDAASLVREQIEKIFTIALILDNPVKWMRQYLRSSWRTEYMEFLLESEEHGSNPRYEEHLKERYPEHLKRGQRPPVPGRKTETVVSDFAKRTMKYNWDNPSGPEPQWFRKVMSKIKNPRKRSQRVRDYVRNYFEFPTPGRAAGIIKDMDLRQFLFRWHKEYSHVCQYSHVALGKMILPVMSEFKDIEHAEKVKIYGQLIATRVLFTSHTAAATACALVVHALINTCGAKSEVEEYWKELYERSLPSKALWNMYIKDLLA
;
A
#
# COMPACT_ATOMS: atom_id res chain seq x y z
N MET A 1 -24.51 5.08 -12.03
CA MET A 1 -23.40 4.95 -11.05
C MET A 1 -23.84 3.89 -10.04
N PRO A 2 -23.01 2.89 -9.69
CA PRO A 2 -23.55 1.68 -9.05
C PRO A 2 -23.78 1.79 -7.53
N TYR A 3 -23.74 2.98 -6.93
CA TYR A 3 -23.96 3.12 -5.49
C TYR A 3 -25.00 4.19 -5.20
N GLY A 4 -25.94 3.86 -4.32
CA GLY A 4 -26.89 4.81 -3.77
C GLY A 4 -26.21 5.88 -2.92
N PRO A 5 -26.89 6.99 -2.64
CA PRO A 5 -26.40 8.00 -1.71
C PRO A 5 -26.13 7.37 -0.34
N VAL A 6 -25.02 7.77 0.29
CA VAL A 6 -24.73 7.36 1.66
C VAL A 6 -25.67 8.13 2.57
N GLU A 7 -26.49 7.41 3.33
CA GLU A 7 -27.33 8.03 4.37
C GLU A 7 -26.47 8.88 5.29
N ASP A 8 -26.95 10.09 5.59
CA ASP A 8 -26.24 10.99 6.47
C ASP A 8 -26.07 10.40 7.88
N ILE A 9 -25.13 10.93 8.64
CA ILE A 9 -24.92 10.59 10.05
C ILE A 9 -25.47 11.77 10.87
N PRO A 10 -26.58 11.58 11.62
CA PRO A 10 -27.18 12.66 12.39
C PRO A 10 -26.16 13.32 13.32
N GLY A 11 -26.01 14.64 13.20
CA GLY A 11 -25.11 15.42 14.05
C GLY A 11 -23.62 15.17 13.82
N ILE A 12 -23.20 14.62 12.68
CA ILE A 12 -21.77 14.39 12.40
C ILE A 12 -20.94 15.67 12.46
N GLU A 13 -21.52 16.81 12.08
CA GLU A 13 -20.86 18.12 12.10
C GLU A 13 -20.54 18.60 13.52
N THR A 14 -21.35 18.20 14.51
CA THR A 14 -21.18 18.56 15.92
C THR A 14 -20.52 17.45 16.74
N SER A 15 -20.40 16.24 16.17
CA SER A 15 -19.82 15.07 16.81
C SER A 15 -18.32 15.24 17.08
N ARG A 16 -17.97 15.40 18.36
CA ARG A 16 -16.57 15.41 18.80
C ARG A 16 -16.06 13.98 18.90
N VAL A 17 -15.37 13.52 17.86
CA VAL A 17 -14.77 12.19 17.87
C VAL A 17 -13.63 12.12 18.88
N ASN A 18 -13.83 11.30 19.91
CA ASN A 18 -12.81 11.07 20.91
C ASN A 18 -11.79 10.04 20.38
N ILE A 19 -10.73 10.55 19.77
CA ILE A 19 -9.68 9.71 19.17
C ILE A 19 -9.00 8.82 20.23
N LYS A 20 -8.97 9.23 21.50
CA LYS A 20 -8.43 8.40 22.58
C LYS A 20 -9.26 7.12 22.81
N LYS A 21 -10.52 7.11 22.40
CA LYS A 21 -11.38 5.91 22.40
C LYS A 21 -11.19 5.07 21.14
N LEU A 22 -10.97 5.71 19.99
CA LEU A 22 -10.84 5.03 18.70
C LEU A 22 -9.48 4.34 18.49
N ASP A 23 -8.39 4.95 18.99
CA ASP A 23 -7.03 4.39 18.89
C ASP A 23 -6.94 2.97 19.52
N PRO A 24 -7.49 2.70 20.73
CA PRO A 24 -7.56 1.35 21.29
C PRO A 24 -8.21 0.30 20.39
N PHE A 25 -9.35 0.61 19.75
CA PHE A 25 -10.02 -0.31 18.83
C PHE A 25 -9.14 -0.65 17.62
N LEU A 26 -8.44 0.33 17.05
CA LEU A 26 -7.48 0.09 15.96
C LEU A 26 -6.40 -0.91 16.38
N TYR A 27 -5.75 -0.68 17.52
CA TYR A 27 -4.66 -1.56 17.96
C TYR A 27 -5.18 -2.94 18.37
N SER A 28 -6.33 -3.03 19.03
CA SER A 28 -6.98 -4.31 19.36
C SER A 28 -7.28 -5.11 18.10
N ALA A 29 -7.95 -4.51 17.12
CA ALA A 29 -8.30 -5.17 15.86
C ALA A 29 -7.06 -5.66 15.10
N ILE A 30 -5.98 -4.85 15.05
CA ILE A 30 -4.72 -5.25 14.41
C ILE A 30 -4.08 -6.43 15.15
N GLU A 31 -3.92 -6.36 16.48
CA GLU A 31 -3.26 -7.41 17.24
C GLU A 31 -4.06 -8.72 17.23
N SER A 32 -5.38 -8.65 17.39
CA SER A 32 -6.28 -9.81 17.31
C SER A 32 -6.21 -10.46 15.92
N THR A 33 -6.19 -9.66 14.85
CA THR A 33 -6.02 -10.19 13.47
C THR A 33 -4.64 -10.83 13.28
N ARG A 34 -3.57 -10.20 13.80
CA ARG A 34 -2.21 -10.76 13.77
C ARG A 34 -2.08 -12.04 14.60
N PHE A 35 -2.85 -12.15 15.68
CA PHE A 35 -2.93 -13.35 16.51
C PHE A 35 -3.62 -14.49 15.75
N ALA A 36 -4.76 -14.23 15.10
CA ALA A 36 -5.47 -15.22 14.29
C ALA A 36 -4.59 -15.81 13.16
N LEU A 37 -3.68 -14.99 12.62
CA LEU A 37 -2.68 -15.42 11.62
C LEU A 37 -1.59 -16.36 12.17
N ARG A 38 -1.47 -16.59 13.49
CA ARG A 38 -0.48 -17.52 14.06
C ARG A 38 -0.80 -18.98 13.78
N HIS A 39 -2.07 -19.28 13.54
CA HIS A 39 -2.52 -20.64 13.27
C HIS A 39 -2.15 -21.05 11.85
N ARG A 40 -1.37 -22.13 11.72
CA ARG A 40 -1.07 -22.74 10.41
C ARG A 40 -2.33 -23.38 9.85
N TYR A 41 -2.45 -23.39 8.52
CA TYR A 41 -3.58 -23.99 7.80
C TYR A 41 -4.92 -23.32 8.12
N ASN A 42 -4.89 -22.02 8.39
CA ASN A 42 -6.05 -21.25 8.83
C ASN A 42 -6.68 -20.42 7.69
N PHE A 43 -6.14 -20.46 6.46
CA PHE A 43 -6.78 -19.79 5.33
C PHE A 43 -7.88 -20.65 4.68
N LYS A 44 -8.98 -20.00 4.29
CA LYS A 44 -10.07 -20.64 3.51
C LYS A 44 -9.56 -21.24 2.20
N LYS A 45 -8.63 -20.55 1.54
CA LYS A 45 -7.94 -21.01 0.33
C LYS A 45 -6.56 -21.53 0.72
N ARG A 46 -6.35 -22.84 0.62
CA ARG A 46 -5.04 -23.44 0.85
C ARG A 46 -4.05 -23.02 -0.23
N THR A 47 -2.83 -22.71 0.21
CA THR A 47 -1.70 -22.40 -0.66
C THR A 47 -0.47 -23.13 -0.10
N ASP A 48 0.43 -23.54 -0.97
CA ASP A 48 1.71 -24.08 -0.55
C ASP A 48 2.52 -22.99 0.19
N GLN A 49 2.40 -21.72 -0.19
CA GLN A 49 3.16 -20.60 0.41
C GLN A 49 2.48 -19.96 1.63
N GLU A 50 1.82 -20.77 2.47
CA GLU A 50 1.01 -20.25 3.58
C GLU A 50 1.87 -19.58 4.67
N SER A 51 3.06 -20.10 4.95
CA SER A 51 3.97 -19.53 5.96
C SER A 51 4.46 -18.14 5.55
N GLU A 52 4.81 -17.98 4.28
CA GLU A 52 5.22 -16.70 3.68
C GLU A 52 4.04 -15.71 3.65
N LEU A 53 2.85 -16.20 3.29
CA LEU A 53 1.61 -15.41 3.30
C LEU A 53 1.31 -14.85 4.70
N ILE A 54 1.33 -15.71 5.72
CA ILE A 54 1.17 -15.31 7.13
C ILE A 54 2.18 -14.23 7.50
N THR A 55 3.44 -14.45 7.15
CA THR A 55 4.55 -13.54 7.49
C THR A 55 4.34 -12.17 6.86
N ILE A 56 4.05 -12.12 5.56
CA ILE A 56 3.81 -10.86 4.84
C ILE A 56 2.60 -10.13 5.41
N LEU A 57 1.46 -10.82 5.63
CA LEU A 57 0.26 -10.17 6.17
C LEU A 57 0.47 -9.64 7.59
N ARG A 58 1.18 -10.38 8.45
CA ARG A 58 1.51 -9.91 9.81
C ARG A 58 2.42 -8.68 9.78
N ILE A 59 3.37 -8.61 8.85
CA ILE A 59 4.23 -7.43 8.66
C ILE A 59 3.38 -6.25 8.17
N GLN A 60 2.54 -6.44 7.14
CA GLN A 60 1.67 -5.38 6.62
C GLN A 60 0.76 -4.80 7.72
N LEU A 61 0.12 -5.65 8.52
CA LEU A 61 -0.71 -5.23 9.66
C LEU A 61 0.10 -4.47 10.72
N SER A 62 1.31 -4.92 11.04
CA SER A 62 2.20 -4.21 11.97
C SER A 62 2.57 -2.81 11.47
N LEU A 63 2.75 -2.66 10.16
CA LEU A 63 3.05 -1.37 9.54
C LEU A 63 1.87 -0.40 9.66
N TYR A 64 0.62 -0.87 9.66
CA TYR A 64 -0.54 0.01 9.94
C TYR A 64 -0.45 0.64 11.33
N SER A 65 -0.14 -0.15 12.37
CA SER A 65 0.03 0.38 13.73
C SER A 65 1.14 1.44 13.80
N ILE A 66 2.29 1.17 13.18
CA ILE A 66 3.44 2.08 13.19
C ILE A 66 3.11 3.36 12.43
N THR A 67 2.61 3.24 11.20
CA THR A 67 2.29 4.40 10.36
C THR A 67 1.16 5.24 10.97
N HIS A 68 0.15 4.61 11.57
CA HIS A 68 -0.90 5.32 12.29
C HIS A 68 -0.33 6.11 13.47
N ARG A 69 0.54 5.51 14.28
CA ARG A 69 1.23 6.22 15.36
C ARG A 69 2.02 7.44 14.85
N SER A 70 2.74 7.30 13.74
CA SER A 70 3.47 8.41 13.11
C SER A 70 2.54 9.53 12.64
N ILE A 71 1.41 9.20 12.01
CA ILE A 71 0.35 10.16 11.64
C ILE A 71 -0.14 10.91 12.88
N ARG A 72 -0.42 10.21 13.98
CA ARG A 72 -0.87 10.84 15.24
C ARG A 72 0.17 11.82 15.80
N ILE A 73 1.46 11.48 15.72
CA ILE A 73 2.55 12.37 16.17
C ILE A 73 2.61 13.63 15.29
N LEU A 74 2.58 13.48 13.97
CA LEU A 74 2.60 14.60 13.02
C LEU A 74 1.41 15.53 13.22
N LEU A 75 0.20 14.98 13.30
CA LEU A 75 -1.01 15.79 13.51
C LEU A 75 -0.97 16.52 14.86
N ARG A 76 -0.56 15.86 15.95
CA ARG A 76 -0.42 16.52 17.26
C ARG A 76 0.57 17.70 17.19
N ARG A 77 1.71 17.49 16.54
CA ARG A 77 2.72 18.55 16.35
C ARG A 77 2.20 19.70 15.49
N ALA A 78 1.48 19.39 14.40
CA ALA A 78 0.87 20.39 13.52
C ALA A 78 -0.13 21.32 14.21
N TYR A 79 -0.78 20.85 15.27
CA TYR A 79 -1.67 21.66 16.10
C TYR A 79 -0.95 22.38 17.23
N ARG A 80 0.00 21.72 17.90
CA ARG A 80 0.76 22.30 19.00
C ARG A 80 1.67 23.44 18.54
N ASP A 81 2.39 23.23 17.44
CA ASP A 81 3.38 24.17 16.92
C ASP A 81 2.76 25.11 15.85
N ASN A 82 1.45 24.97 15.59
CA ASN A 82 0.70 25.62 14.51
C ASN A 82 1.29 25.44 13.08
N ASP A 83 2.15 24.44 12.88
CA ASP A 83 2.75 24.12 11.59
C ASP A 83 1.85 23.18 10.77
N LYS A 84 1.04 23.76 9.87
CA LYS A 84 0.11 22.99 9.03
C LYS A 84 0.78 22.21 7.91
N THR A 85 2.07 22.43 7.64
CA THR A 85 2.79 21.68 6.59
C THR A 85 2.91 20.20 6.93
N LEU A 86 3.05 19.87 8.22
CA LEU A 86 3.12 18.50 8.74
C LEU A 86 1.85 17.66 8.47
N ILE A 87 0.73 18.29 8.14
CA ILE A 87 -0.49 17.59 7.72
C ILE A 87 -0.28 16.96 6.34
N GLY A 88 0.50 17.58 5.46
CA GLY A 88 0.88 17.01 4.16
C GLY A 88 1.76 15.77 4.31
N ASP A 89 2.67 15.76 5.27
CA ASP A 89 3.48 14.57 5.59
C ASP A 89 2.60 13.44 6.12
N ALA A 90 1.65 13.76 7.00
CA ALA A 90 0.68 12.80 7.50
C ALA A 90 -0.20 12.24 6.37
N ALA A 91 -0.61 13.07 5.41
CA ALA A 91 -1.34 12.63 4.21
C ALA A 91 -0.52 11.64 3.36
N SER A 92 0.79 11.86 3.23
CA SER A 92 1.69 10.93 2.52
C SER A 92 1.79 9.56 3.19
N LEU A 93 1.77 9.50 4.53
CA LEU A 93 1.69 8.23 5.27
C LEU A 93 0.34 7.53 5.09
N VAL A 94 -0.76 8.28 5.04
CA VAL A 94 -2.09 7.71 4.75
C VAL A 94 -2.15 7.15 3.32
N ARG A 95 -1.53 7.82 2.35
CA ARG A 95 -1.40 7.29 0.99
C ARG A 95 -0.76 5.90 1.01
N GLU A 96 0.33 5.74 1.73
CA GLU A 96 1.02 4.46 1.90
C GLU A 96 0.11 3.40 2.56
N GLN A 97 -0.69 3.78 3.56
CA GLN A 97 -1.68 2.89 4.16
C GLN A 97 -2.77 2.45 3.18
N ILE A 98 -3.21 3.32 2.26
CA ILE A 98 -4.16 2.96 1.21
C ILE A 98 -3.51 1.97 0.23
N GLU A 99 -2.28 2.21 -0.21
CA GLU A 99 -1.54 1.31 -1.11
C GLU A 99 -1.43 -0.12 -0.53
N LYS A 100 -1.23 -0.24 0.79
CA LYS A 100 -1.21 -1.53 1.49
C LYS A 100 -2.53 -2.30 1.41
N ILE A 101 -3.69 -1.63 1.29
CA ILE A 101 -4.99 -2.30 1.09
C ILE A 101 -4.97 -3.05 -0.25
N PHE A 102 -4.49 -2.40 -1.31
CA PHE A 102 -4.36 -3.03 -2.63
C PHE A 102 -3.37 -4.19 -2.60
N THR A 103 -2.24 -4.02 -1.90
CA THR A 103 -1.26 -5.09 -1.70
C THR A 103 -1.87 -6.30 -1.01
N ILE A 104 -2.57 -6.11 0.11
CA ILE A 104 -3.26 -7.17 0.85
C ILE A 104 -4.33 -7.84 -0.04
N ALA A 105 -5.18 -7.06 -0.70
CA ALA A 105 -6.23 -7.58 -1.56
C ALA A 105 -5.68 -8.44 -2.72
N LEU A 106 -4.60 -7.97 -3.39
CA LEU A 106 -3.94 -8.76 -4.42
C LEU A 106 -3.33 -10.03 -3.86
N ILE A 107 -2.57 -9.94 -2.77
CA ILE A 107 -1.93 -11.10 -2.15
C ILE A 107 -2.98 -12.14 -1.73
N LEU A 108 -4.14 -11.73 -1.19
CA LEU A 108 -5.21 -12.65 -0.83
C LEU A 108 -5.94 -13.24 -2.06
N ASP A 109 -6.06 -12.50 -3.16
CA ASP A 109 -6.65 -12.99 -4.42
C ASP A 109 -5.81 -14.08 -5.09
N ASN A 110 -4.48 -13.89 -5.15
CA ASN A 110 -3.55 -14.87 -5.69
C ASN A 110 -2.18 -14.80 -4.99
N PRO A 111 -2.01 -15.51 -3.86
CA PRO A 111 -0.79 -15.45 -3.04
C PRO A 111 0.47 -15.73 -3.85
N VAL A 112 0.48 -16.83 -4.62
CA VAL A 112 1.67 -17.29 -5.35
C VAL A 112 2.17 -16.25 -6.34
N LYS A 113 1.26 -15.67 -7.14
CA LYS A 113 1.62 -14.66 -8.14
C LYS A 113 2.12 -13.38 -7.47
N TRP A 114 1.37 -12.87 -6.49
CA TRP A 114 1.58 -11.52 -5.98
C TRP A 114 2.67 -11.44 -4.93
N MET A 115 2.90 -12.50 -4.14
CA MET A 115 4.08 -12.57 -3.28
C MET A 115 5.35 -12.63 -4.13
N ARG A 116 5.37 -13.42 -5.21
CA ARG A 116 6.50 -13.40 -6.15
C ARG A 116 6.72 -12.02 -6.77
N GLN A 117 5.65 -11.33 -7.16
CA GLN A 117 5.77 -9.98 -7.71
C GLN A 117 6.27 -8.97 -6.67
N TYR A 118 5.81 -9.09 -5.42
CA TYR A 118 6.27 -8.27 -4.31
C TYR A 118 7.77 -8.46 -4.06
N LEU A 119 8.26 -9.70 -4.03
CA LEU A 119 9.68 -10.01 -3.88
C LEU A 119 10.51 -9.50 -5.06
N ARG A 120 10.01 -9.59 -6.29
CA ARG A 120 10.68 -8.98 -7.47
C ARG A 120 10.80 -7.48 -7.33
N SER A 121 9.74 -6.81 -6.85
CA SER A 121 9.76 -5.36 -6.63
C SER A 121 10.77 -4.97 -5.56
N SER A 122 10.80 -5.69 -4.42
CA SER A 122 11.80 -5.48 -3.36
C SER A 122 13.22 -5.64 -3.89
N TRP A 123 13.47 -6.75 -4.58
CA TRP A 123 14.79 -7.03 -5.16
C TRP A 123 15.21 -5.97 -6.17
N ARG A 124 14.28 -5.44 -6.98
CA ARG A 124 14.59 -4.32 -7.89
C ARG A 124 15.05 -3.09 -7.13
N THR A 125 14.38 -2.73 -6.03
CA THR A 125 14.74 -1.56 -5.22
C THR A 125 16.14 -1.72 -4.65
N GLU A 126 16.44 -2.85 -4.00
CA GLU A 126 17.77 -3.17 -3.49
C GLU A 126 18.83 -3.19 -4.60
N TYR A 127 18.49 -3.69 -5.78
CA TYR A 127 19.43 -3.71 -6.90
C TYR A 127 19.71 -2.31 -7.46
N MET A 128 18.71 -1.43 -7.49
CA MET A 128 18.90 -0.03 -7.90
C MET A 128 19.75 0.73 -6.88
N GLU A 129 19.53 0.49 -5.59
CA GLU A 129 20.36 1.05 -4.52
C GLU A 129 21.81 0.58 -4.64
N PHE A 130 22.04 -0.72 -4.86
CA PHE A 130 23.38 -1.24 -5.14
C PHE A 130 24.04 -0.59 -6.37
N LEU A 131 23.29 -0.38 -7.46
CA LEU A 131 23.83 0.28 -8.66
C LEU A 131 24.22 1.73 -8.36
N LEU A 132 23.37 2.46 -7.63
CA LEU A 132 23.64 3.83 -7.22
C LEU A 132 24.87 3.92 -6.30
N GLU A 133 24.94 3.10 -5.25
CA GLU A 133 26.10 3.06 -4.36
C GLU A 133 27.39 2.66 -5.12
N SER A 134 27.27 1.78 -6.11
CA SER A 134 28.42 1.40 -6.94
C SER A 134 28.93 2.57 -7.78
N GLU A 135 28.04 3.42 -8.29
CA GLU A 135 28.40 4.64 -9.03
C GLU A 135 29.00 5.72 -8.12
N GLU A 136 28.40 5.93 -6.95
CA GLU A 136 28.80 6.98 -6.02
C GLU A 136 30.05 6.63 -5.19
N HIS A 137 30.28 5.34 -4.91
CA HIS A 137 31.30 4.88 -3.97
C HIS A 137 32.25 3.82 -4.54
N GLY A 138 32.16 3.47 -5.82
CA GLY A 138 32.99 2.41 -6.43
C GLY A 138 34.50 2.64 -6.34
N SER A 139 34.94 3.90 -6.24
CA SER A 139 36.35 4.27 -6.06
C SER A 139 36.77 4.44 -4.59
N ASN A 140 35.85 4.28 -3.63
CA ASN A 140 36.11 4.49 -2.21
C ASN A 140 36.55 3.17 -1.56
N PRO A 141 37.81 3.05 -1.07
CA PRO A 141 38.31 1.81 -0.45
C PRO A 141 37.48 1.35 0.75
N ARG A 142 36.84 2.28 1.48
CA ARG A 142 35.98 1.96 2.62
C ARG A 142 34.77 1.10 2.24
N TYR A 143 34.29 1.24 1.00
CA TYR A 143 33.11 0.53 0.50
C TYR A 143 33.47 -0.69 -0.36
N GLU A 144 34.75 -0.99 -0.54
CA GLU A 144 35.20 -2.05 -1.46
C GLU A 144 34.65 -3.43 -1.07
N GLU A 145 34.78 -3.84 0.20
CA GLU A 145 34.25 -5.11 0.71
C GLU A 145 32.72 -5.17 0.56
N HIS A 146 32.04 -4.07 0.89
CA HIS A 146 30.58 -3.99 0.81
C HIS A 146 30.09 -4.14 -0.64
N LEU A 147 30.66 -3.38 -1.58
CA LEU A 147 30.21 -3.34 -2.97
C LEU A 147 30.67 -4.55 -3.80
N LYS A 148 31.84 -5.13 -3.49
CA LYS A 148 32.37 -6.28 -4.25
C LYS A 148 31.92 -7.63 -3.72
N GLU A 149 31.69 -7.75 -2.41
CA GLU A 149 31.42 -9.04 -1.76
C GLU A 149 30.03 -9.09 -1.12
N ARG A 150 29.80 -8.27 -0.09
CA ARG A 150 28.62 -8.40 0.78
C ARG A 150 27.30 -8.10 0.06
N TYR A 151 27.22 -6.98 -0.65
CA TYR A 151 26.00 -6.56 -1.35
C TYR A 151 25.68 -7.49 -2.53
N PRO A 152 26.62 -7.86 -3.42
CA PRO A 152 26.35 -8.85 -4.46
C PRO A 152 25.88 -10.21 -3.93
N GLU A 153 26.42 -10.68 -2.80
CA GLU A 153 25.95 -11.91 -2.15
C GLU A 153 24.53 -11.76 -1.60
N HIS A 154 24.23 -10.64 -0.93
CA HIS A 154 22.88 -10.32 -0.48
C HIS A 154 21.87 -10.33 -1.65
N LEU A 155 22.19 -9.68 -2.76
CA LEU A 155 21.34 -9.66 -3.96
C LEU A 155 21.18 -11.06 -4.58
N LYS A 156 22.23 -11.88 -4.61
CA LYS A 156 22.15 -13.27 -5.09
C LYS A 156 21.20 -14.10 -4.22
N ARG A 157 21.24 -13.92 -2.90
CA ARG A 157 20.28 -14.54 -1.96
C ARG A 157 18.86 -14.03 -2.23
N GLY A 158 18.66 -12.75 -2.51
CA GLY A 158 17.35 -12.20 -2.89
C GLY A 158 16.80 -12.71 -4.24
N GLN A 159 17.67 -13.02 -5.22
CA GLN A 159 17.24 -13.63 -6.49
C GLN A 159 16.65 -15.05 -6.29
N ARG A 160 17.14 -15.75 -5.26
CA ARG A 160 16.82 -17.16 -4.94
C ARG A 160 16.69 -17.30 -3.41
N PRO A 161 15.62 -16.76 -2.80
CA PRO A 161 15.47 -16.76 -1.36
C PRO A 161 15.42 -18.21 -0.85
N PRO A 162 16.19 -18.55 0.20
CA PRO A 162 16.15 -19.88 0.79
C PRO A 162 14.77 -20.09 1.42
N VAL A 163 14.10 -21.16 1.02
CA VAL A 163 12.81 -21.57 1.61
C VAL A 163 13.05 -22.90 2.33
N PRO A 164 12.94 -22.95 3.67
CA PRO A 164 13.14 -24.19 4.42
C PRO A 164 12.23 -25.32 3.91
N GLY A 165 12.81 -26.48 3.62
CA GLY A 165 12.08 -27.65 3.15
C GLY A 165 11.59 -27.59 1.70
N ARG A 166 12.03 -26.61 0.89
CA ARG A 166 11.70 -26.51 -0.54
C ARG A 166 12.91 -26.26 -1.40
N LYS A 167 12.82 -26.68 -2.68
CA LYS A 167 13.80 -26.29 -3.69
C LYS A 167 13.75 -24.77 -3.87
N THR A 168 14.92 -24.15 -3.90
CA THR A 168 15.06 -22.71 -4.06
C THR A 168 14.44 -22.26 -5.38
N GLU A 169 13.40 -21.44 -5.30
CA GLU A 169 12.77 -20.87 -6.49
C GLU A 169 13.53 -19.62 -6.95
N THR A 170 13.71 -19.47 -8.27
CA THR A 170 14.28 -18.24 -8.84
C THR A 170 13.18 -17.17 -8.97
N VAL A 171 13.21 -16.18 -8.09
CA VAL A 171 12.29 -15.03 -8.10
C VAL A 171 12.66 -14.07 -9.23
N VAL A 172 13.96 -13.78 -9.37
CA VAL A 172 14.52 -12.90 -10.41
C VAL A 172 15.54 -13.66 -11.25
N SER A 173 15.21 -13.84 -12.54
CA SER A 173 16.12 -14.48 -13.50
C SER A 173 17.33 -13.61 -13.84
N ASP A 174 18.44 -14.24 -14.25
CA ASP A 174 19.63 -13.51 -14.70
C ASP A 174 19.36 -12.67 -15.95
N PHE A 175 18.43 -13.12 -16.82
CA PHE A 175 17.94 -12.31 -17.93
C PHE A 175 17.26 -11.03 -17.44
N ALA A 176 16.40 -11.12 -16.41
CA ALA A 176 15.74 -9.95 -15.85
C ALA A 176 16.72 -8.99 -15.17
N LYS A 177 17.70 -9.51 -14.42
CA LYS A 177 18.80 -8.73 -13.83
C LYS A 177 19.62 -8.00 -14.89
N ARG A 178 20.05 -8.71 -15.94
CA ARG A 178 20.79 -8.13 -17.07
C ARG A 178 19.98 -7.05 -17.79
N THR A 179 18.69 -7.28 -17.97
CA THR A 179 17.78 -6.32 -18.60
C THR A 179 17.58 -5.07 -17.74
N MET A 180 17.47 -5.24 -16.42
CA MET A 180 17.41 -4.13 -15.48
C MET A 180 18.69 -3.29 -15.52
N LYS A 181 19.87 -3.93 -15.45
CA LYS A 181 21.15 -3.23 -15.55
C LYS A 181 21.30 -2.47 -16.87
N TYR A 182 20.97 -3.11 -17.99
CA TYR A 182 20.99 -2.43 -19.28
C TYR A 182 20.06 -1.20 -19.31
N ASN A 183 18.85 -1.32 -18.77
CA ASN A 183 17.91 -0.21 -18.69
C ASN A 183 18.39 0.92 -17.77
N TRP A 184 19.17 0.59 -16.73
CA TRP A 184 19.83 1.57 -15.87
C TRP A 184 20.91 2.32 -16.63
N ASP A 185 21.83 1.57 -17.27
CA ASP A 185 22.95 2.14 -18.04
C ASP A 185 22.46 2.90 -19.29
N ASN A 186 21.30 2.54 -19.84
CA ASN A 186 20.78 3.03 -21.13
C ASN A 186 19.24 3.26 -21.11
N PRO A 187 18.70 4.20 -20.31
CA PRO A 187 17.26 4.34 -20.09
C PRO A 187 16.43 4.69 -21.33
N SER A 188 17.09 5.28 -22.34
CA SER A 188 16.52 5.63 -23.64
C SER A 188 17.33 5.04 -24.81
N GLY A 189 18.21 4.08 -24.53
CA GLY A 189 19.07 3.48 -25.54
C GLY A 189 18.32 2.54 -26.49
N PRO A 190 18.93 2.18 -27.63
CA PRO A 190 18.35 1.21 -28.54
C PRO A 190 18.19 -0.16 -27.89
N GLU A 191 17.22 -0.95 -28.34
CA GLU A 191 17.01 -2.31 -27.81
C GLU A 191 18.18 -3.22 -28.20
N PRO A 192 18.87 -3.87 -27.24
CA PRO A 192 20.09 -4.62 -27.55
C PRO A 192 19.74 -5.95 -28.25
N GLN A 193 20.64 -6.42 -29.13
CA GLN A 193 20.38 -7.60 -29.98
C GLN A 193 20.06 -8.86 -29.16
N TRP A 194 20.74 -9.05 -28.02
CA TRP A 194 20.50 -10.19 -27.13
C TRP A 194 19.08 -10.18 -26.55
N PHE A 195 18.54 -9.00 -26.24
CA PHE A 195 17.18 -8.86 -25.73
C PHE A 195 16.18 -9.18 -26.84
N ARG A 196 16.33 -8.59 -28.03
CA ARG A 196 15.48 -8.88 -29.20
C ARG A 196 15.47 -10.37 -29.53
N LYS A 197 16.63 -11.03 -29.49
CA LYS A 197 16.75 -12.48 -29.76
C LYS A 197 15.96 -13.31 -28.76
N VAL A 198 16.00 -12.98 -27.47
CA VAL A 198 15.18 -13.65 -26.44
C VAL A 198 13.68 -13.37 -26.64
N MET A 199 13.31 -12.09 -26.82
CA MET A 199 11.91 -11.70 -26.97
C MET A 199 11.27 -12.29 -28.24
N SER A 200 12.03 -12.45 -29.33
CA SER A 200 11.58 -13.06 -30.58
C SER A 200 11.12 -14.51 -30.44
N LYS A 201 11.63 -15.22 -29.42
CA LYS A 201 11.28 -16.62 -29.12
C LYS A 201 10.01 -16.73 -28.27
N ILE A 202 9.49 -15.63 -27.72
CA ILE A 202 8.28 -15.63 -26.91
C ILE A 202 7.06 -15.81 -27.81
N LYS A 203 6.26 -16.85 -27.54
CA LYS A 203 5.06 -17.18 -28.32
C LYS A 203 3.99 -16.09 -28.31
N ASN A 204 3.89 -15.32 -27.22
CA ASN A 204 2.86 -14.28 -27.07
C ASN A 204 3.24 -13.01 -27.87
N PRO A 205 2.45 -12.60 -28.89
CA PRO A 205 2.78 -11.45 -29.73
C PRO A 205 2.93 -10.14 -28.95
N ARG A 206 2.09 -9.91 -27.93
CA ARG A 206 2.15 -8.70 -27.09
C ARG A 206 3.43 -8.60 -26.28
N LYS A 207 4.00 -9.75 -25.89
CA LYS A 207 5.29 -9.81 -25.19
C LYS A 207 6.46 -9.74 -26.17
N ARG A 208 6.29 -10.25 -27.40
CA ARG A 208 7.36 -10.29 -28.41
C ARG A 208 7.84 -8.90 -28.84
N SER A 209 6.94 -7.91 -28.90
CA SER A 209 7.24 -6.53 -29.28
C SER A 209 7.55 -5.61 -28.09
N GLN A 210 7.72 -6.16 -26.89
CA GLN A 210 7.92 -5.39 -25.68
C GLN A 210 9.32 -4.76 -25.68
N ARG A 211 9.40 -3.46 -25.37
CA ARG A 211 10.65 -2.72 -25.18
C ARG A 211 11.33 -3.12 -23.87
N VAL A 212 12.65 -2.92 -23.73
CA VAL A 212 13.38 -3.17 -22.47
C VAL A 212 12.71 -2.45 -21.29
N ARG A 213 12.39 -1.15 -21.45
CA ARG A 213 11.72 -0.37 -20.40
C ARG A 213 10.40 -0.98 -19.99
N ASP A 214 9.59 -1.41 -20.95
CA ASP A 214 8.31 -2.06 -20.68
C ASP A 214 8.47 -3.42 -20.03
N TYR A 215 9.51 -4.17 -20.40
CA TYR A 215 9.86 -5.44 -19.77
C TYR A 215 10.22 -5.24 -18.30
N VAL A 216 11.14 -4.32 -18.01
CA VAL A 216 11.55 -4.00 -16.64
C VAL A 216 10.33 -3.60 -15.81
N ARG A 217 9.52 -2.67 -16.35
CA ARG A 217 8.28 -2.21 -15.73
C ARG A 217 7.35 -3.38 -15.38
N ASN A 218 7.00 -4.20 -16.36
CA ASN A 218 6.04 -5.30 -16.16
C ASN A 218 6.60 -6.49 -15.36
N TYR A 219 7.92 -6.73 -15.39
CA TYR A 219 8.54 -7.84 -14.67
C TYR A 219 8.70 -7.51 -13.19
N PHE A 220 9.13 -6.29 -12.86
CA PHE A 220 9.51 -5.93 -11.48
C PHE A 220 8.46 -5.13 -10.72
N GLU A 221 7.62 -4.31 -11.38
CA GLU A 221 6.75 -3.41 -10.63
C GLU A 221 5.57 -4.14 -10.02
N PHE A 222 5.37 -3.89 -8.72
CA PHE A 222 4.09 -4.14 -8.11
C PHE A 222 3.06 -3.16 -8.70
N PRO A 223 1.84 -3.62 -9.05
CA PRO A 223 0.85 -2.75 -9.68
C PRO A 223 0.47 -1.58 -8.78
N THR A 224 0.36 -0.39 -9.36
CA THR A 224 -0.21 0.78 -8.69
C THR A 224 -1.67 0.53 -8.32
N PRO A 225 -2.24 1.24 -7.34
CA PRO A 225 -3.64 1.07 -6.91
C PRO A 225 -4.67 1.00 -8.05
N GLY A 226 -4.58 1.89 -9.03
CA GLY A 226 -5.48 1.88 -10.19
C GLY A 226 -5.32 0.63 -11.07
N ARG A 227 -4.09 0.16 -11.27
CA ARG A 227 -3.81 -1.07 -12.01
C ARG A 227 -4.22 -2.31 -11.21
N ALA A 228 -4.01 -2.30 -9.90
CA ALA A 228 -4.37 -3.38 -8.98
C ALA A 228 -5.88 -3.65 -9.00
N ALA A 229 -6.70 -2.60 -8.88
CA ALA A 229 -8.17 -2.71 -8.99
C ALA A 229 -8.60 -3.34 -10.33
N GLY A 230 -7.92 -3.02 -11.42
CA GLY A 230 -8.22 -3.58 -12.75
C GLY A 230 -7.88 -5.07 -12.92
N ILE A 231 -7.07 -5.65 -12.03
CA ILE A 231 -6.60 -7.04 -12.16
C ILE A 231 -7.38 -8.00 -11.25
N ILE A 232 -8.02 -7.50 -10.19
CA ILE A 232 -8.86 -8.32 -9.30
C ILE A 232 -10.05 -8.88 -10.08
N LYS A 233 -10.28 -10.20 -9.92
CA LYS A 233 -11.35 -10.92 -10.62
C LYS A 233 -12.72 -10.76 -9.95
N ASP A 234 -12.73 -10.74 -8.62
CA ASP A 234 -13.93 -10.54 -7.82
C ASP A 234 -14.52 -9.14 -8.11
N MET A 235 -15.75 -9.10 -8.60
CA MET A 235 -16.38 -7.87 -9.05
C MET A 235 -16.71 -6.91 -7.89
N ASP A 236 -17.05 -7.45 -6.72
CA ASP A 236 -17.42 -6.66 -5.54
C ASP A 236 -16.17 -6.09 -4.88
N LEU A 237 -15.13 -6.91 -4.72
CA LEU A 237 -13.82 -6.44 -4.27
C LEU A 237 -13.22 -5.41 -5.23
N ARG A 238 -13.36 -5.62 -6.54
CA ARG A 238 -12.89 -4.66 -7.56
C ARG A 238 -13.60 -3.32 -7.43
N GLN A 239 -14.91 -3.35 -7.27
CA GLN A 239 -15.76 -2.19 -7.05
C GLN A 239 -15.38 -1.40 -5.80
N PHE A 240 -15.17 -2.13 -4.70
CA PHE A 240 -14.65 -1.62 -3.44
C PHE A 240 -13.26 -0.97 -3.58
N LEU A 241 -12.33 -1.63 -4.29
CA LEU A 241 -11.00 -1.08 -4.54
C LEU A 241 -11.01 0.14 -5.45
N PHE A 242 -11.95 0.26 -6.39
CA PHE A 242 -12.11 1.50 -7.15
C PHE A 242 -12.56 2.67 -6.26
N ARG A 243 -13.40 2.41 -5.24
CA ARG A 243 -13.75 3.44 -4.24
C ARG A 243 -12.53 3.87 -3.43
N TRP A 244 -11.67 2.93 -3.02
CA TRP A 244 -10.38 3.22 -2.39
C TRP A 244 -9.42 3.96 -3.31
N HIS A 245 -9.42 3.67 -4.61
CA HIS A 245 -8.59 4.38 -5.58
C HIS A 245 -8.98 5.87 -5.70
N LYS A 246 -10.26 6.19 -5.51
CA LYS A 246 -10.71 7.59 -5.42
C LYS A 246 -10.16 8.28 -4.17
N GLU A 247 -10.17 7.61 -3.02
CA GLU A 247 -9.52 8.13 -1.80
C GLU A 247 -8.01 8.29 -1.99
N TYR A 248 -7.36 7.29 -2.60
CA TYR A 248 -5.94 7.36 -2.95
C TYR A 248 -5.65 8.59 -3.81
N SER A 249 -6.40 8.77 -4.89
CA SER A 249 -6.22 9.89 -5.83
C SER A 249 -6.42 11.23 -5.14
N HIS A 250 -7.41 11.32 -4.25
CA HIS A 250 -7.69 12.52 -3.47
C HIS A 250 -6.55 12.85 -2.49
N VAL A 251 -6.07 11.87 -1.72
CA VAL A 251 -4.95 12.07 -0.79
C VAL A 251 -3.65 12.38 -1.55
N CYS A 252 -3.45 11.80 -2.74
CA CYS A 252 -2.29 12.09 -3.60
C CYS A 252 -2.25 13.54 -4.10
N GLN A 253 -3.42 14.18 -4.31
CA GLN A 253 -3.47 15.60 -4.67
C GLN A 253 -2.78 16.46 -3.61
N TYR A 254 -2.85 16.05 -2.35
CA TYR A 254 -2.25 16.75 -1.21
C TYR A 254 -0.75 16.47 -1.04
N SER A 255 -0.29 15.26 -1.39
CA SER A 255 1.13 14.89 -1.30
C SER A 255 1.97 15.45 -2.45
N HIS A 256 1.44 15.53 -3.67
CA HIS A 256 2.22 15.93 -4.85
C HIS A 256 2.17 17.41 -5.16
N VAL A 257 1.19 18.10 -4.60
CA VAL A 257 0.99 19.52 -4.83
C VAL A 257 0.81 20.13 -3.47
N ALA A 258 1.92 20.57 -2.86
CA ALA A 258 1.89 21.49 -1.73
C ALA A 258 0.77 22.52 -1.96
N LEU A 259 0.05 22.90 -0.90
CA LEU A 259 -1.10 23.84 -0.77
C LEU A 259 -1.60 24.67 -1.99
N GLY A 260 -0.76 25.06 -2.95
CA GLY A 260 -1.04 25.82 -4.16
C GLY A 260 -2.21 25.36 -5.06
N LYS A 261 -2.45 24.06 -5.31
CA LYS A 261 -3.66 23.65 -6.08
C LYS A 261 -4.95 23.71 -5.26
N MET A 262 -4.84 23.89 -3.95
CA MET A 262 -5.95 24.04 -3.01
C MET A 262 -6.38 25.50 -2.90
N ILE A 263 -5.48 26.43 -3.23
CA ILE A 263 -5.77 27.86 -3.23
C ILE A 263 -6.87 28.19 -4.23
N LEU A 264 -6.91 27.57 -5.42
CA LEU A 264 -7.85 27.97 -6.48
C LEU A 264 -9.34 27.69 -6.14
N PRO A 265 -9.75 26.47 -5.72
CA PRO A 265 -11.15 26.23 -5.31
C PRO A 265 -11.54 27.00 -4.05
N VAL A 266 -10.61 27.14 -3.10
CA VAL A 266 -10.83 27.87 -1.83
C VAL A 266 -10.92 29.37 -2.06
N MET A 267 -10.18 29.93 -3.02
CA MET A 267 -10.32 31.32 -3.45
C MET A 267 -11.67 31.57 -4.13
N SER A 268 -12.24 30.58 -4.82
CA SER A 268 -13.56 30.72 -5.45
C SER A 268 -14.73 30.57 -4.48
N GLU A 269 -14.66 29.67 -3.50
CA GLU A 269 -15.78 29.38 -2.58
C GLU A 269 -15.86 30.33 -1.37
N PHE A 270 -14.74 30.91 -0.94
CA PHE A 270 -14.67 31.74 0.27
C PHE A 270 -14.11 33.13 -0.01
N LYS A 271 -14.65 33.87 -0.98
CA LYS A 271 -14.10 35.18 -1.37
C LYS A 271 -13.90 36.15 -0.18
N ASP A 272 -14.76 36.06 0.83
CA ASP A 272 -14.83 37.03 1.94
C ASP A 272 -14.10 36.61 3.23
N ILE A 273 -13.45 35.43 3.27
CA ILE A 273 -12.71 34.97 4.45
C ILE A 273 -11.23 35.35 4.36
N GLU A 274 -10.66 35.82 5.47
CA GLU A 274 -9.23 36.12 5.57
C GLU A 274 -8.36 34.89 5.25
N HIS A 275 -7.21 35.10 4.60
CA HIS A 275 -6.33 34.01 4.16
C HIS A 275 -5.89 33.09 5.33
N ALA A 276 -5.62 33.66 6.51
CA ALA A 276 -5.21 32.90 7.69
C ALA A 276 -6.32 31.95 8.19
N GLU A 277 -7.57 32.41 8.18
CA GLU A 277 -8.72 31.61 8.61
C GLU A 277 -9.04 30.49 7.61
N LYS A 278 -8.88 30.75 6.31
CA LYS A 278 -8.96 29.71 5.25
C LYS A 278 -7.96 28.58 5.49
N VAL A 279 -6.68 28.91 5.75
CA VAL A 279 -5.63 27.91 6.02
C VAL A 279 -5.98 27.06 7.25
N LYS A 280 -6.56 27.67 8.28
CA LYS A 280 -6.97 26.98 9.52
C LYS A 280 -8.11 25.99 9.27
N ILE A 281 -9.20 26.44 8.65
CA ILE A 281 -10.37 25.59 8.31
C ILE A 281 -9.90 24.42 7.44
N TYR A 282 -9.08 24.73 6.45
CA TYR A 282 -8.62 23.75 5.49
C TYR A 282 -7.66 22.72 6.10
N GLY A 283 -6.73 23.17 6.95
CA GLY A 283 -5.87 22.28 7.73
C GLY A 283 -6.68 21.34 8.62
N GLN A 284 -7.77 21.82 9.22
CA GLN A 284 -8.67 20.98 10.01
C GLN A 284 -9.37 19.91 9.17
N LEU A 285 -9.89 20.28 8.00
CA LEU A 285 -10.56 19.35 7.08
C LEU A 285 -9.61 18.23 6.63
N ILE A 286 -8.39 18.56 6.18
CA ILE A 286 -7.42 17.53 5.79
C ILE A 286 -7.02 16.69 7.00
N ALA A 287 -6.68 17.30 8.15
CA ALA A 287 -6.25 16.54 9.32
C ALA A 287 -7.30 15.51 9.75
N THR A 288 -8.57 15.89 9.74
CA THR A 288 -9.70 15.00 10.01
C THR A 288 -9.77 13.87 8.98
N ARG A 289 -9.68 14.20 7.69
CA ARG A 289 -9.71 13.20 6.62
C ARG A 289 -8.55 12.23 6.70
N VAL A 290 -7.33 12.72 6.91
CA VAL A 290 -6.10 11.91 7.10
C VAL A 290 -6.30 10.94 8.25
N LEU A 291 -6.78 11.43 9.40
CA LEU A 291 -7.00 10.59 10.57
C LEU A 291 -8.04 9.48 10.31
N PHE A 292 -9.23 9.82 9.81
CA PHE A 292 -10.27 8.83 9.56
C PHE A 292 -9.91 7.85 8.45
N THR A 293 -9.23 8.33 7.41
CA THR A 293 -8.75 7.45 6.33
C THR A 293 -7.73 6.47 6.88
N SER A 294 -6.86 6.90 7.80
CA SER A 294 -5.92 6.01 8.48
C SER A 294 -6.63 4.89 9.25
N HIS A 295 -7.62 5.26 10.06
CA HIS A 295 -8.42 4.29 10.81
C HIS A 295 -9.16 3.31 9.89
N THR A 296 -9.82 3.85 8.86
CA THR A 296 -10.61 3.06 7.91
C THR A 296 -9.74 2.12 7.09
N ALA A 297 -8.53 2.55 6.73
CA ALA A 297 -7.58 1.72 6.00
C ALA A 297 -7.11 0.53 6.84
N ALA A 298 -6.78 0.77 8.12
CA ALA A 298 -6.44 -0.30 9.06
C ALA A 298 -7.62 -1.27 9.27
N ALA A 299 -8.82 -0.75 9.50
CA ALA A 299 -10.04 -1.56 9.68
C ALA A 299 -10.35 -2.41 8.44
N THR A 300 -10.14 -1.85 7.25
CA THR A 300 -10.31 -2.56 5.97
C THR A 300 -9.28 -3.67 5.82
N ALA A 301 -8.00 -3.39 6.10
CA ALA A 301 -6.96 -4.40 6.03
C ALA A 301 -7.26 -5.59 6.96
N CYS A 302 -7.68 -5.32 8.20
CA CYS A 302 -8.08 -6.35 9.14
C CYS A 302 -9.29 -7.15 8.62
N ALA A 303 -10.34 -6.49 8.13
CA ALA A 303 -11.54 -7.15 7.60
C ALA A 303 -11.21 -8.08 6.42
N LEU A 304 -10.39 -7.63 5.45
CA LEU A 304 -9.95 -8.45 4.33
C LEU A 304 -9.19 -9.70 4.79
N VAL A 305 -8.27 -9.54 5.75
CA VAL A 305 -7.49 -10.65 6.28
C VAL A 305 -8.37 -11.62 7.06
N VAL A 306 -9.18 -11.14 8.00
CA VAL A 306 -10.08 -11.97 8.82
C VAL A 306 -11.04 -12.74 7.93
N HIS A 307 -11.59 -12.12 6.89
CA HIS A 307 -12.48 -12.80 5.95
C HIS A 307 -11.79 -13.95 5.21
N ALA A 308 -10.47 -13.88 5.00
CA ALA A 308 -9.72 -14.95 4.36
C ALA A 308 -9.44 -16.15 5.30
N LEU A 309 -9.69 -16.03 6.60
CA LEU A 309 -9.41 -17.07 7.61
C LEU A 309 -10.62 -17.99 7.86
N ILE A 310 -10.35 -19.23 8.28
CA ILE A 310 -11.34 -20.22 8.70
C ILE A 310 -11.73 -19.96 10.16
N ASN A 311 -10.74 -19.90 11.06
CA ASN A 311 -10.93 -19.58 12.46
C ASN A 311 -10.30 -18.23 12.77
N THR A 312 -11.13 -17.28 13.18
CA THR A 312 -10.69 -15.91 13.42
C THR A 312 -10.23 -15.68 14.86
N CYS A 313 -10.41 -16.64 15.78
CA CYS A 313 -9.99 -16.54 17.18
C CYS A 313 -10.46 -15.23 17.87
N GLY A 314 -11.72 -14.86 17.66
CA GLY A 314 -12.30 -13.60 18.17
C GLY A 314 -11.99 -12.34 17.35
N ALA A 315 -11.01 -12.36 16.45
CA ALA A 315 -10.61 -11.19 15.66
C ALA A 315 -11.74 -10.61 14.79
N LYS A 316 -12.66 -11.45 14.30
CA LYS A 316 -13.84 -10.99 13.54
C LYS A 316 -14.72 -10.04 14.36
N SER A 317 -15.00 -10.40 15.62
CA SER A 317 -15.81 -9.59 16.53
C SER A 317 -15.13 -8.25 16.84
N GLU A 318 -13.83 -8.26 17.14
CA GLU A 318 -13.04 -7.05 17.40
C GLU A 318 -13.03 -6.10 16.20
N VAL A 319 -12.87 -6.65 14.99
CA VAL A 319 -12.90 -5.87 13.75
C VAL A 319 -14.31 -5.31 13.49
N GLU A 320 -15.36 -6.09 13.75
CA GLU A 320 -16.75 -5.64 13.60
C GLU A 320 -17.08 -4.51 14.57
N GLU A 321 -16.70 -4.63 15.85
CA GLU A 321 -16.89 -3.58 16.86
C GLU A 321 -16.15 -2.29 16.48
N TYR A 322 -14.90 -2.43 16.03
CA TYR A 322 -14.14 -1.29 15.53
C TYR A 322 -14.81 -0.61 14.33
N TRP A 323 -15.38 -1.39 13.41
CA TRP A 323 -16.13 -0.83 12.28
C TRP A 323 -17.43 -0.14 12.69
N LYS A 324 -18.15 -0.63 13.72
CA LYS A 324 -19.34 0.04 14.25
C LYS A 324 -19.01 1.44 14.75
N GLU A 325 -17.92 1.57 15.51
CA GLU A 325 -17.43 2.87 15.95
C GLU A 325 -17.13 3.81 14.77
N LEU A 326 -16.48 3.30 13.71
CA LEU A 326 -16.18 4.08 12.51
C LEU A 326 -17.43 4.44 11.69
N TYR A 327 -18.39 3.51 11.57
CA TYR A 327 -19.61 3.67 10.80
C TYR A 327 -20.43 4.88 11.27
N GLU A 328 -20.49 5.08 12.58
CA GLU A 328 -21.23 6.18 13.22
C GLU A 328 -20.47 7.51 13.20
N ARG A 329 -19.18 7.53 12.81
CA ARG A 329 -18.29 8.69 13.01
C ARG A 329 -17.66 9.22 11.72
N SER A 330 -17.78 8.49 10.61
CA SER A 330 -17.09 8.82 9.36
C SER A 330 -17.92 8.39 8.15
N LEU A 331 -18.38 9.37 7.36
CA LEU A 331 -19.10 9.13 6.11
C LEU A 331 -18.28 8.26 5.12
N PRO A 332 -16.96 8.48 4.92
CA PRO A 332 -16.15 7.57 4.11
C PRO A 332 -16.17 6.12 4.61
N SER A 333 -16.11 5.92 5.93
CA SER A 333 -16.14 4.58 6.54
C SER A 333 -17.52 3.94 6.36
N LYS A 334 -18.61 4.70 6.60
CA LYS A 334 -20.00 4.26 6.38
C LYS A 334 -20.21 3.79 4.93
N ALA A 335 -19.70 4.55 3.96
CA ALA A 335 -19.78 4.21 2.54
C ALA A 335 -19.07 2.89 2.22
N LEU A 336 -17.85 2.70 2.74
CA LEU A 336 -17.06 1.48 2.54
C LEU A 336 -17.68 0.28 3.27
N TRP A 337 -18.28 0.51 4.43
CA TRP A 337 -19.03 -0.50 5.18
C TRP A 337 -20.19 -1.06 4.36
N ASN A 338 -21.06 -0.18 3.90
CA ASN A 338 -22.26 -0.53 3.13
C ASN A 338 -21.92 -1.17 1.76
N MET A 339 -20.75 -0.86 1.21
CA MET A 339 -20.35 -1.34 -0.12
C MET A 339 -19.83 -2.77 -0.12
N TYR A 340 -19.14 -3.20 0.95
CA TYR A 340 -18.41 -4.46 0.92
C TYR A 340 -18.12 -5.05 2.31
N ILE A 341 -17.72 -4.22 3.28
CA ILE A 341 -17.23 -4.75 4.56
C ILE A 341 -18.33 -5.44 5.37
N LYS A 342 -19.57 -4.93 5.32
CA LYS A 342 -20.70 -5.56 6.01
C LYS A 342 -20.84 -7.03 5.61
N ASP A 343 -20.70 -7.34 4.33
CA ASP A 343 -20.84 -8.70 3.81
C ASP A 343 -19.64 -9.58 4.15
N LEU A 344 -18.45 -8.99 4.33
CA LEU A 344 -17.28 -9.74 4.80
C LEU A 344 -17.38 -10.16 6.26
N LEU A 345 -18.03 -9.33 7.08
CA LEU A 345 -18.12 -9.46 8.53
C LEU A 345 -19.47 -9.98 9.03
N ALA A 346 -20.49 -10.08 8.17
CA ALA A 346 -21.63 -10.97 8.37
C ALA A 346 -21.12 -12.42 8.47
#